data_AF-A0A942C3C6-F1
#
_entry.id   AF-A0A942C3C6-F1
#
_cell.length_a   1.000
_cell.length_b   1.000
_cell.length_c   1.000
_cell.angle_alpha   90.00
_cell.angle_beta   90.00
_cell.angle_gamma   90.00
#
_symmetry.space_group_name_H-M   'P 1'
#
loop_
_entity.id
_entity.type
_entity.pdbx_description
1 polymer ?
#
loop_
_entity_poly.entity_id
_entity_poly.type
_entity_poly.pdbx_seq_one_letter_code
_entity_poly.pdbx_strand_id
1 'polypeptide(L)'
;MLETTWIIDPITGALTVEGLSHSSLTAMTKEWLSPSVAINCARPLDSSPMNPLPILSTTTEPCLRVHRIYHHSVVEGPGRRSVAQVSGCARFCVGCFVPETFDLNSGVKLTVREISEKLLADEGAPRDGITILGGEPFLQPFGLLALLQLLKAQAQHITLYTGFTLEELQQRDDASIGEILALTDILIDGPFVKKLTDNAGEWRGSTNQRILHHPAQYLTSTNRTA
;
A
#
# COMPACT_ATOMS: atom_id res chain seq x y z
N MET A 1 27.48 27.37 26.07
CA MET A 1 26.27 26.80 25.45
C MET A 1 26.54 25.32 25.33
N LEU A 2 25.69 24.45 25.88
CA LEU A 2 25.84 23.00 25.68
C LEU A 2 25.29 22.69 24.29
N GLU A 3 26.15 22.23 23.39
CA GLU A 3 25.76 21.73 22.08
C GLU A 3 25.54 20.23 22.21
N THR A 4 24.44 19.72 21.65
CA THR A 4 24.09 18.30 21.71
C THR A 4 23.88 17.82 20.28
N THR A 5 24.81 16.99 19.80
CA THR A 5 24.77 16.41 18.45
C THR A 5 24.01 15.09 18.49
N TRP A 6 22.89 15.03 17.78
CA TRP A 6 22.12 13.80 17.59
C TRP A 6 22.53 13.14 16.27
N ILE A 7 22.84 11.85 16.32
CA ILE A 7 23.28 11.07 15.16
C ILE A 7 22.26 9.95 14.95
N ILE A 8 21.61 9.95 13.79
CA ILE A 8 20.73 8.87 13.34
C ILE A 8 21.53 8.04 12.34
N ASP A 9 21.72 6.76 12.63
CA ASP A 9 22.23 5.81 11.65
C ASP A 9 21.15 5.61 10.57
N PRO A 10 21.40 5.98 9.30
CA PRO A 10 20.40 5.90 8.24
C PRO A 10 20.08 4.46 7.81
N ILE A 11 20.96 3.51 8.12
CA ILE A 11 20.83 2.10 7.75
C ILE A 11 20.08 1.35 8.84
N THR A 12 20.51 1.49 10.09
CA THR A 12 19.96 0.72 11.21
C THR A 12 18.81 1.44 11.93
N GLY A 13 18.68 2.76 11.76
CA GLY A 13 17.75 3.60 12.50
C GLY A 13 18.16 3.84 13.95
N ALA A 14 19.37 3.43 14.35
CA ALA A 14 19.88 3.66 15.70
C ALA A 14 20.07 5.15 15.97
N LEU A 15 19.55 5.63 17.10
CA LEU A 15 19.73 7.00 17.57
C LEU A 15 20.82 7.02 18.63
N THR A 16 21.86 7.84 18.41
CA THR A 16 22.92 8.09 19.38
C THR A 16 23.12 9.59 19.58
N VAL A 17 23.67 9.98 20.73
CA VAL A 17 23.99 11.38 21.04
C VAL A 17 25.44 11.44 21.48
N GLU A 18 26.19 12.34 20.86
CA GLU A 18 27.60 12.53 21.15
C GLU A 18 27.81 12.91 22.63
N GLY A 19 28.74 12.22 23.30
CA GLY A 19 29.04 12.46 24.71
C GLY A 19 28.06 11.83 25.72
N LEU A 20 27.02 11.11 25.28
CA LEU A 20 26.13 10.37 26.16
C LEU A 20 26.24 8.85 25.96
N SER A 21 26.32 8.12 27.08
CA SER A 21 26.20 6.67 27.05
C SER A 21 24.78 6.23 26.69
N HIS A 22 24.62 5.02 26.17
CA HIS A 22 23.30 4.45 25.85
C HIS A 22 22.34 4.43 27.06
N SER A 23 22.87 4.19 28.27
CA SER A 23 22.09 4.21 29.51
C SER A 23 21.59 5.62 29.88
N SER A 24 22.45 6.62 29.71
CA SER A 24 22.13 8.04 29.97
C SER A 24 21.10 8.57 28.97
N LEU A 25 21.25 8.15 27.70
CA LEU A 25 20.29 8.44 26.64
C LEU A 25 18.92 7.85 26.92
N THR A 26 18.86 6.58 27.32
CA THR A 26 17.60 5.89 27.63
C THR A 26 16.86 6.53 28.81
N ALA A 27 17.59 7.05 29.80
CA ALA A 27 17.00 7.77 30.92
C ALA A 27 16.43 9.13 30.49
N MET A 28 17.18 9.90 29.70
CA MET A 28 16.72 11.20 29.18
C MET A 28 15.53 11.06 28.23
N THR A 29 15.56 10.09 27.32
CA THR A 29 14.49 9.91 26.34
C THR A 29 13.19 9.46 26.99
N LYS A 30 13.23 8.71 28.10
CA LYS A 30 12.02 8.35 28.85
C LYS A 30 11.31 9.54 29.50
N GLU A 31 12.04 10.60 29.82
CA GLU A 31 11.45 11.81 30.41
C GLU A 31 10.83 12.74 29.35
N TRP A 32 11.36 12.74 28.13
CA TRP A 32 10.97 13.70 27.08
C TRP A 32 10.15 13.09 25.95
N LEU A 33 10.32 11.81 25.67
CA LEU A 33 9.62 11.10 24.61
C LEU A 33 8.58 10.19 25.23
N SER A 34 7.39 10.15 24.62
CA SER A 34 6.40 9.13 24.89
C SER A 34 7.00 7.73 24.72
N PRO A 35 6.44 6.69 25.39
CA PRO A 35 6.91 5.31 25.22
C PRO A 35 7.05 4.97 23.74
N SER A 36 8.14 4.27 23.39
CA SER A 36 8.34 3.77 22.03
C SER A 36 7.14 2.91 21.63
N VAL A 37 6.44 3.31 20.59
CA VAL A 37 5.44 2.49 19.93
C VAL A 37 6.15 1.73 18.82
N ALA A 38 5.86 0.44 18.65
CA ALA A 38 6.32 -0.28 17.47
C ALA A 38 5.82 0.45 16.23
N ILE A 39 6.73 0.99 15.43
CA ILE A 39 6.40 1.53 14.12
C ILE A 39 6.56 0.36 13.15
N ASN A 40 5.50 0.09 12.38
CA ASN A 40 5.25 -1.13 11.59
C ASN A 40 6.22 -1.37 10.42
N CYS A 41 7.51 -1.40 10.70
CA CYS A 41 8.59 -1.70 9.76
C CYS A 41 8.84 -3.21 9.64
N ALA A 42 7.81 -4.05 9.78
CA ALA A 42 7.94 -5.48 9.53
C ALA A 42 8.22 -5.67 8.03
N ARG A 43 9.46 -6.04 7.70
CA ARG A 43 9.85 -6.49 6.36
C ARG A 43 8.91 -7.64 5.95
N PRO A 44 8.31 -7.62 4.75
CA PRO A 44 7.45 -8.71 4.29
C PRO A 44 8.20 -10.05 4.35
N LEU A 45 7.53 -11.09 4.84
CA LEU A 45 7.99 -12.47 4.72
C LEU A 45 7.78 -12.88 3.26
N ASP A 46 8.89 -13.04 2.52
CA ASP A 46 9.05 -13.60 1.17
C ASP A 46 7.87 -13.48 0.19
N SER A 47 8.06 -12.73 -0.90
CA SER A 47 7.14 -12.78 -2.05
C SER A 47 7.16 -14.17 -2.66
N SER A 48 6.04 -14.88 -2.67
CA SER A 48 5.95 -16.15 -3.39
C SER A 48 6.10 -15.90 -4.90
N PRO A 49 7.04 -16.56 -5.59
CA PRO A 49 7.12 -16.49 -7.04
C PRO A 49 5.88 -17.17 -7.62
N MET A 50 5.00 -16.39 -8.25
CA MET A 50 3.92 -16.92 -9.08
C MET A 50 4.39 -17.05 -10.53
N ASN A 51 3.90 -18.09 -11.21
CA ASN A 51 4.12 -18.28 -12.63
C ASN A 51 3.60 -17.05 -13.40
N PRO A 52 4.36 -16.53 -14.38
CA PRO A 52 3.94 -15.37 -15.15
C PRO A 52 2.62 -15.66 -15.85
N LEU A 53 1.60 -14.86 -15.53
CA LEU A 53 0.35 -14.81 -16.29
C LEU A 53 0.61 -14.15 -17.65
N PRO A 54 -0.07 -14.60 -18.72
CA PRO A 54 0.10 -14.02 -20.04
C PRO A 54 -0.31 -12.54 -20.05
N ILE A 55 0.58 -11.69 -20.55
CA ILE A 55 0.33 -10.26 -20.74
C ILE A 55 -0.77 -10.11 -21.79
N LEU A 56 -1.88 -9.45 -21.43
CA LEU A 56 -2.96 -9.12 -22.35
C LEU A 56 -2.43 -8.23 -23.50
N SER A 57 -2.48 -8.76 -24.73
CA SER A 57 -2.11 -8.05 -25.95
C SER A 57 -3.27 -7.18 -26.42
N THR A 58 -3.27 -5.90 -26.07
CA THR A 58 -4.19 -4.89 -26.62
C THR A 58 -3.40 -3.86 -27.43
N THR A 59 -4.03 -3.34 -28.49
CA THR A 59 -3.46 -2.37 -29.45
C THR A 59 -3.22 -0.97 -28.88
N THR A 60 -3.64 -0.69 -27.64
CA THR A 60 -3.33 0.53 -26.88
C THR A 60 -2.64 0.17 -25.57
N GLU A 61 -1.58 0.90 -25.22
CA GLU A 61 -0.82 0.65 -23.99
C GLU A 61 -1.73 0.91 -22.76
N PRO A 62 -1.83 -0.04 -21.80
CA PRO A 62 -2.67 0.12 -20.62
C PRO A 62 -2.21 1.34 -19.80
N CYS A 63 -3.19 2.08 -19.25
CA CYS A 63 -2.94 3.32 -18.52
C CYS A 63 -3.77 3.38 -17.22
N LEU A 64 -3.28 4.17 -16.26
CA LEU A 64 -4.01 4.56 -15.05
C LEU A 64 -3.96 6.09 -14.91
N ARG A 65 -4.99 6.66 -14.30
CA ARG A 65 -4.95 8.01 -13.73
C ARG A 65 -4.40 7.93 -12.31
N VAL A 66 -3.26 8.57 -12.10
CA VAL A 66 -2.53 8.58 -10.84
C VAL A 66 -2.48 10.01 -10.33
N HIS A 67 -2.87 10.22 -9.07
CA HIS A 67 -2.78 11.51 -8.41
C HIS A 67 -1.32 11.84 -8.06
N ARG A 68 -0.63 10.88 -7.45
CA ARG A 68 0.80 11.00 -7.12
C ARG A 68 1.47 9.63 -6.93
N ILE A 69 2.78 9.63 -7.07
CA ILE A 69 3.66 8.52 -6.70
C ILE A 69 4.67 9.07 -5.69
N TYR A 70 4.94 8.31 -4.64
CA TYR A 70 5.93 8.67 -3.61
C TYR A 70 6.58 7.44 -3.00
N HIS A 71 7.67 7.64 -2.27
CA HIS A 71 8.54 6.59 -1.78
C HIS A 71 8.69 6.63 -0.26
N HIS A 72 9.28 5.55 0.28
CA HIS A 72 9.64 5.38 1.68
C HIS A 72 8.47 5.48 2.68
N SER A 73 7.24 5.18 2.23
CA SER A 73 6.11 5.09 3.15
C SER A 73 6.27 3.91 4.08
N VAL A 74 6.04 4.11 5.37
CA VAL A 74 6.10 3.06 6.42
C VAL A 74 4.75 2.82 7.09
N VAL A 75 3.69 3.45 6.57
CA VAL A 75 2.34 3.41 7.15
C VAL A 75 1.28 2.81 6.21
N GLU A 76 1.67 2.49 4.97
CA GLU A 76 0.76 2.04 3.91
C GLU A 76 1.01 0.57 3.51
N GLY A 77 1.42 -0.25 4.47
CA GLY A 77 1.75 -1.65 4.28
C GLY A 77 3.04 -2.06 5.00
N PRO A 78 3.43 -3.34 4.88
CA PRO A 78 4.62 -3.88 5.54
C PRO A 78 5.91 -3.35 4.92
N GLY A 79 6.81 -2.89 5.80
CA GLY A 79 8.12 -2.36 5.44
C GLY A 79 8.04 -1.01 4.73
N ARG A 80 9.10 -0.67 3.98
CA ARG A 80 9.19 0.56 3.19
C ARG A 80 8.51 0.38 1.84
N ARG A 81 7.49 1.19 1.55
CA ARG A 81 6.67 1.12 0.34
C ARG A 81 7.02 2.25 -0.64
N SER A 82 7.11 1.92 -1.93
CA SER A 82 6.77 2.88 -2.98
C SER A 82 5.27 2.82 -3.21
N VAL A 83 4.60 3.97 -3.33
CA VAL A 83 3.14 4.05 -3.33
C VAL A 83 2.65 4.73 -4.59
N ALA A 84 1.70 4.11 -5.28
CA ALA A 84 0.90 4.74 -6.31
C ALA A 84 -0.47 5.09 -5.73
N GLN A 85 -0.75 6.39 -5.63
CA GLN A 85 -2.06 6.90 -5.24
C GLN A 85 -2.89 7.20 -6.49
N VAL A 86 -3.85 6.34 -6.81
CA VAL A 86 -4.70 6.48 -8.00
C VAL A 86 -5.80 7.53 -7.82
N SER A 87 -6.31 8.05 -8.95
CA SER A 87 -7.45 8.97 -9.00
C SER A 87 -8.78 8.24 -9.21
N GLY A 88 -9.87 8.93 -8.88
CA GLY A 88 -11.24 8.50 -9.09
C GLY A 88 -11.81 7.68 -7.93
N CYS A 89 -12.83 8.19 -7.24
CA CYS A 89 -13.57 7.43 -6.23
C CYS A 89 -15.02 7.88 -6.13
N ALA A 90 -15.96 6.95 -6.30
CA ALA A 90 -17.39 7.24 -6.24
C ALA A 90 -17.99 7.10 -4.82
N ARG A 91 -17.18 6.79 -3.80
CA ARG A 91 -17.70 6.53 -2.43
C ARG A 91 -17.88 7.80 -1.59
N PHE A 92 -17.11 8.85 -1.88
CA PHE A 92 -17.20 10.15 -1.18
C PHE A 92 -17.27 10.03 0.36
N CYS A 93 -16.43 9.18 0.94
CA CYS A 93 -16.46 8.89 2.37
C CYS A 93 -16.32 10.19 3.20
N VAL A 94 -17.18 10.37 4.20
CA VAL A 94 -17.11 11.53 5.10
C VAL A 94 -15.77 11.52 5.84
N GLY A 95 -15.00 12.59 5.71
CA GLY A 95 -13.67 12.70 6.31
C GLY A 95 -12.59 11.87 5.63
N CYS A 96 -12.76 11.52 4.35
CA CYS A 96 -11.73 10.87 3.55
C CYS A 96 -10.37 11.57 3.72
N PHE A 97 -9.29 10.79 3.76
CA PHE A 97 -7.92 11.30 3.86
C PHE A 97 -7.41 11.92 2.56
N VAL A 98 -7.99 11.54 1.41
CA VAL A 98 -7.55 11.94 0.08
C VAL A 98 -8.72 12.43 -0.80
N PRO A 99 -9.54 13.38 -0.32
CA PRO A 99 -10.74 13.84 -1.04
C PRO A 99 -10.43 14.44 -2.43
N GLU A 100 -9.21 14.92 -2.64
CA GLU A 100 -8.69 15.40 -3.93
C GLU A 100 -8.67 14.33 -5.04
N THR A 101 -8.78 13.04 -4.66
CA THR A 101 -8.82 11.93 -5.61
C THR A 101 -10.24 11.55 -6.04
N PHE A 102 -11.29 12.23 -5.57
CA PHE A 102 -12.67 11.87 -5.91
C PHE A 102 -13.01 12.01 -7.39
N ASP A 103 -12.52 13.08 -8.03
CA ASP A 103 -12.77 13.31 -9.45
C ASP A 103 -12.10 12.23 -10.31
N LEU A 104 -12.88 11.56 -11.16
CA LEU A 104 -12.39 10.55 -12.10
C LEU A 104 -11.36 11.13 -13.09
N ASN A 105 -11.35 12.44 -13.28
CA ASN A 105 -10.43 13.15 -14.17
C ASN A 105 -9.24 13.82 -13.43
N SER A 106 -9.13 13.69 -12.11
CA SER A 106 -8.01 14.25 -11.36
C SER A 106 -6.70 13.52 -11.65
N GLY A 107 -5.58 14.14 -11.29
CA GLY A 107 -4.24 13.58 -11.48
C GLY A 107 -3.85 13.49 -12.96
N VAL A 108 -2.87 12.62 -13.24
CA VAL A 108 -2.26 12.49 -14.56
C VAL A 108 -2.51 11.08 -15.10
N LYS A 109 -2.87 10.97 -16.38
CA LYS A 109 -2.94 9.69 -17.07
C LYS A 109 -1.52 9.27 -17.46
N LEU A 110 -1.06 8.16 -16.91
CA LEU A 110 0.26 7.58 -17.17
C LEU A 110 0.08 6.16 -17.71
N THR A 111 1.01 5.71 -18.55
CA THR A 111 1.05 4.32 -18.98
C THR A 111 1.49 3.44 -17.80
N VAL A 112 1.09 2.17 -17.83
CA VAL A 112 1.52 1.19 -16.82
C VAL A 112 3.04 1.10 -16.74
N ARG A 113 3.73 1.21 -17.88
CA ARG A 113 5.19 1.22 -17.94
C ARG A 113 5.77 2.40 -17.18
N GLU A 114 5.31 3.63 -17.47
CA GLU A 114 5.77 4.84 -16.77
C GLU A 114 5.54 4.75 -15.26
N ILE A 115 4.40 4.22 -14.84
CA ILE A 115 4.08 4.04 -13.41
C ILE A 115 5.04 3.03 -12.78
N SER A 116 5.28 1.90 -13.44
CA SER A 116 6.20 0.87 -12.94
C SER A 116 7.64 1.38 -12.82
N GLU A 117 8.13 2.13 -13.82
CA GLU A 117 9.47 2.72 -13.81
C GLU A 117 9.62 3.70 -12.64
N LYS A 118 8.61 4.53 -12.39
CA LYS A 118 8.59 5.46 -11.25
C LYS A 118 8.56 4.72 -9.92
N LEU A 119 7.69 3.72 -9.77
CA LEU A 119 7.57 2.93 -8.54
C LEU A 119 8.85 2.16 -8.20
N LEU A 120 9.57 1.71 -9.23
CA LEU A 120 10.80 0.93 -9.14
C LEU A 120 12.08 1.77 -9.24
N ALA A 121 11.97 3.09 -9.29
CA ALA A 121 13.13 3.97 -9.35
C ALA A 121 14.07 3.78 -8.14
N ASP A 122 15.35 4.04 -8.36
CA ASP A 122 16.41 3.96 -7.35
C ASP A 122 16.17 4.92 -6.18
N GLU A 123 15.49 6.05 -6.43
CA GLU A 123 15.05 6.98 -5.38
C GLU A 123 14.30 6.26 -4.26
N GLY A 124 13.45 5.28 -4.60
CA GLY A 124 12.68 4.56 -3.60
C GLY A 124 13.42 3.41 -2.93
N ALA A 125 14.71 3.18 -3.25
CA ALA A 125 15.51 2.11 -2.65
C ALA A 125 16.16 2.58 -1.31
N PRO A 126 16.31 1.68 -0.32
CA PRO A 126 15.76 0.32 -0.27
C PRO A 126 14.24 0.34 -0.09
N ARG A 127 13.57 -0.57 -0.82
CA ARG A 127 12.12 -0.76 -0.86
C ARG A 127 11.81 -2.23 -0.56
N ASP A 128 10.77 -2.46 0.23
CA ASP A 128 10.29 -3.79 0.58
C ASP A 128 9.08 -4.21 -0.29
N GLY A 129 8.42 -3.25 -0.93
CA GLY A 129 7.44 -3.53 -1.98
C GLY A 129 6.63 -2.30 -2.40
N ILE A 130 5.51 -2.56 -3.06
CA ILE A 130 4.65 -1.54 -3.68
C ILE A 130 3.27 -1.50 -3.03
N THR A 131 2.78 -0.31 -2.73
CA THR A 131 1.38 -0.11 -2.33
C THR A 131 0.61 0.60 -3.43
N ILE A 132 -0.60 0.13 -3.71
CA ILE A 132 -1.56 0.83 -4.56
C ILE A 132 -2.77 1.18 -3.71
N LEU A 133 -3.09 2.48 -3.65
CA LEU A 133 -4.19 3.03 -2.87
C LEU A 133 -4.73 4.30 -3.53
N GLY A 134 -5.57 5.06 -2.82
CA GLY A 134 -5.96 6.41 -3.21
C GLY A 134 -7.46 6.53 -3.35
N GLY A 135 -7.91 6.97 -4.53
CA GLY A 135 -9.31 6.98 -4.90
C GLY A 135 -9.93 5.59 -4.78
N GLU A 136 -10.07 4.87 -5.88
CA GLU A 136 -10.52 3.48 -5.87
C GLU A 136 -9.83 2.72 -7.00
N PRO A 137 -8.81 1.89 -6.68
CA PRO A 137 -8.09 1.11 -7.68
C PRO A 137 -9.01 0.25 -8.57
N PHE A 138 -10.06 -0.33 -8.01
CA PHE A 138 -11.01 -1.16 -8.78
C PHE A 138 -11.93 -0.37 -9.72
N LEU A 139 -11.85 0.98 -9.77
CA LEU A 139 -12.47 1.77 -10.84
C LEU A 139 -11.59 1.87 -12.09
N GLN A 140 -10.36 1.35 -12.05
CA GLN A 140 -9.45 1.32 -13.20
C GLN A 140 -8.90 -0.11 -13.45
N PRO A 141 -9.76 -1.14 -13.53
CA PRO A 141 -9.37 -2.55 -13.44
C PRO A 141 -8.38 -2.99 -14.52
N PHE A 142 -8.56 -2.52 -15.76
CA PHE A 142 -7.68 -2.89 -16.87
C PHE A 142 -6.22 -2.42 -16.67
N GLY A 143 -6.05 -1.15 -16.31
CA GLY A 143 -4.71 -0.59 -16.02
C GLY A 143 -4.13 -1.17 -14.74
N LEU A 144 -4.97 -1.42 -13.71
CA LEU A 144 -4.56 -2.00 -12.45
C LEU A 144 -4.01 -3.42 -12.65
N LEU A 145 -4.76 -4.29 -13.34
CA LEU A 145 -4.34 -5.66 -13.63
C LEU A 145 -2.99 -5.69 -14.34
N ALA A 146 -2.84 -4.89 -15.40
CA ALA A 146 -1.59 -4.81 -16.15
C ALA A 146 -0.40 -4.33 -15.29
N LEU A 147 -0.63 -3.35 -14.40
CA LEU A 147 0.40 -2.88 -13.48
C LEU A 147 0.80 -3.97 -12.47
N LEU A 148 -0.17 -4.68 -11.89
CA LEU A 148 0.09 -5.77 -10.95
C LEU A 148 0.87 -6.91 -11.62
N GLN A 149 0.51 -7.29 -12.85
CA GLN A 149 1.24 -8.31 -13.62
C GLN A 149 2.71 -7.91 -13.81
N LEU A 150 2.97 -6.65 -14.20
CA LEU A 150 4.32 -6.14 -14.42
C LEU A 150 5.12 -6.10 -13.10
N LEU A 151 4.53 -5.60 -12.02
CA LEU A 151 5.19 -5.55 -10.71
C LEU A 151 5.49 -6.94 -10.15
N LYS A 152 4.58 -7.91 -10.35
CA LYS A 152 4.81 -9.31 -9.97
C LYS A 152 5.89 -9.97 -10.81
N ALA A 153 6.01 -9.65 -12.11
CA ALA A 153 7.12 -10.11 -12.93
C ALA A 153 8.48 -9.57 -12.43
N GLN A 154 8.49 -8.47 -11.67
CA GLN A 154 9.65 -7.91 -10.97
C GLN A 154 9.74 -8.35 -9.50
N ALA A 155 9.07 -9.45 -9.14
CA ALA A 155 9.05 -10.07 -7.81
C ALA A 155 8.63 -9.14 -6.64
N GLN A 156 7.85 -8.08 -6.92
CA GLN A 156 7.43 -7.13 -5.90
C GLN A 156 6.32 -7.69 -4.99
N HIS A 157 6.42 -7.41 -3.69
CA HIS A 157 5.30 -7.57 -2.76
C HIS A 157 4.29 -6.43 -2.94
N ILE A 158 3.00 -6.74 -3.10
CA ILE A 158 1.93 -5.80 -3.41
C ILE A 158 0.91 -5.73 -2.28
N THR A 159 0.74 -4.51 -1.75
CA THR A 159 -0.39 -4.15 -0.87
C THR A 159 -1.39 -3.34 -1.69
N LEU A 160 -2.64 -3.77 -1.72
CA LEU A 160 -3.71 -3.09 -2.45
C LEU A 160 -4.78 -2.62 -1.46
N TYR A 161 -5.12 -1.33 -1.51
CA TYR A 161 -6.25 -0.79 -0.78
C TYR A 161 -7.47 -0.71 -1.69
N THR A 162 -8.65 -0.90 -1.11
CA THR A 162 -9.91 -0.65 -1.80
C THR A 162 -10.97 -0.23 -0.79
N GLY A 163 -11.88 0.65 -1.22
CA GLY A 163 -13.08 1.00 -0.48
C GLY A 163 -14.18 -0.05 -0.61
N PHE A 164 -14.02 -1.06 -1.47
CA PHE A 164 -14.89 -2.22 -1.53
C PHE A 164 -14.46 -3.29 -0.53
N THR A 165 -15.42 -4.01 0.04
CA THR A 165 -15.15 -5.27 0.72
C THR A 165 -14.84 -6.37 -0.31
N LEU A 166 -14.12 -7.40 0.11
CA LEU A 166 -13.87 -8.59 -0.72
C LEU A 166 -15.18 -9.18 -1.26
N GLU A 167 -16.24 -9.23 -0.44
CA GLU A 167 -17.54 -9.75 -0.84
C GLU A 167 -18.18 -8.84 -1.91
N GLU A 168 -18.10 -7.50 -1.74
CA GLU A 168 -18.54 -6.57 -2.79
C GLU A 168 -17.78 -6.78 -4.10
N LEU A 169 -16.46 -7.01 -4.06
CA LEU A 169 -15.64 -7.29 -5.25
C LEU A 169 -16.06 -8.61 -5.93
N GLN A 170 -16.31 -9.67 -5.16
CA GLN A 170 -16.71 -10.98 -5.67
C GLN A 170 -18.08 -10.96 -6.38
N GLN A 171 -18.96 -10.02 -6.02
CA GLN A 171 -20.28 -9.88 -6.65
C GLN A 171 -20.24 -9.04 -7.93
N ARG A 172 -19.10 -8.43 -8.30
CA ARG A 172 -18.99 -7.65 -9.53
C ARG A 172 -18.77 -8.55 -10.73
N ASP A 173 -19.46 -8.24 -11.82
CA ASP A 173 -19.27 -8.88 -13.13
C ASP A 173 -18.05 -8.30 -13.86
N ASP A 174 -16.86 -8.56 -13.33
CA ASP A 174 -15.59 -8.18 -13.94
C ASP A 174 -14.55 -9.29 -13.74
N ALA A 175 -14.21 -9.97 -14.84
CA ALA A 175 -13.28 -11.10 -14.84
C ALA A 175 -11.87 -10.74 -14.32
N SER A 176 -11.47 -9.47 -14.41
CA SER A 176 -10.15 -9.02 -13.96
C SER A 176 -9.98 -9.05 -12.44
N ILE A 177 -11.08 -9.00 -11.67
CA ILE A 177 -11.04 -8.95 -10.21
C ILE A 177 -10.35 -10.18 -9.62
N GLY A 178 -10.68 -11.37 -10.12
CA GLY A 178 -10.07 -12.61 -9.66
C GLY A 178 -8.55 -12.61 -9.88
N GLU A 179 -8.10 -12.13 -11.04
CA GLU A 179 -6.67 -12.02 -11.36
C GLU A 179 -5.96 -10.96 -10.52
N ILE A 180 -6.58 -9.78 -10.33
CA ILE A 180 -6.05 -8.71 -9.46
C ILE A 180 -5.86 -9.23 -8.04
N LEU A 181 -6.86 -9.96 -7.50
CA LEU A 181 -6.78 -10.55 -6.16
C LEU A 181 -5.72 -11.66 -6.09
N ALA A 182 -5.52 -12.44 -7.16
CA ALA A 182 -4.44 -13.43 -7.22
C ALA A 182 -3.06 -12.79 -7.19
N LEU A 183 -2.90 -11.61 -7.81
CA LEU A 183 -1.65 -10.86 -7.85
C LEU A 183 -1.44 -9.96 -6.63
N THR A 184 -2.37 -9.93 -5.67
CA THR A 184 -2.28 -9.11 -4.46
C THR A 184 -1.74 -9.94 -3.29
N ASP A 185 -0.76 -9.46 -2.55
CA ASP A 185 -0.26 -10.16 -1.35
C ASP A 185 -1.06 -9.79 -0.10
N ILE A 186 -1.38 -8.50 0.04
CA ILE A 186 -2.22 -7.99 1.12
C ILE A 186 -3.30 -7.07 0.52
N LEU A 187 -4.56 -7.41 0.75
CA LEU A 187 -5.68 -6.51 0.48
C LEU A 187 -6.11 -5.84 1.77
N ILE A 188 -6.22 -4.52 1.76
CA ILE A 188 -6.86 -3.74 2.82
C ILE A 188 -8.20 -3.27 2.28
N ASP A 189 -9.27 -3.85 2.80
CA ASP A 189 -10.60 -3.74 2.19
C ASP A 189 -11.61 -2.95 3.03
N GLY A 190 -12.67 -2.51 2.36
CA GLY A 190 -13.79 -1.81 2.96
C GLY A 190 -13.64 -0.28 3.04
N PRO A 191 -14.76 0.43 3.17
CA PRO A 191 -14.78 1.88 3.14
C PRO A 191 -14.13 2.49 4.38
N PHE A 192 -13.57 3.69 4.23
CA PHE A 192 -13.22 4.52 5.37
C PHE A 192 -14.47 4.99 6.13
N VAL A 193 -14.46 4.82 7.45
CA VAL A 193 -15.54 5.26 8.34
C VAL A 193 -14.96 6.15 9.44
N LYS A 194 -15.19 7.46 9.35
CA LYS A 194 -14.66 8.46 10.31
C LYS A 194 -14.95 8.15 11.78
N LYS A 195 -16.09 7.55 12.10
CA LYS A 195 -16.46 7.20 13.47
C LYS A 195 -15.66 6.02 14.05
N LEU A 196 -14.91 5.33 13.20
CA LEU A 196 -14.20 4.09 13.51
C LEU A 196 -12.67 4.26 13.36
N THR A 197 -12.18 5.50 13.38
CA THR A 197 -10.73 5.80 13.25
C THR A 197 -9.93 5.41 14.49
N ASP A 198 -10.56 5.49 15.66
CA ASP A 198 -9.89 5.28 16.93
C ASP A 198 -9.42 3.82 17.05
N ASN A 199 -8.11 3.64 17.24
CA ASN A 199 -7.47 2.32 17.32
C ASN A 199 -7.76 1.41 16.11
N ALA A 200 -7.86 1.99 14.91
CA ALA A 200 -8.01 1.23 13.65
C ALA A 200 -6.93 0.14 13.47
N GLY A 201 -5.77 0.31 14.09
CA GLY A 201 -4.68 -0.65 14.04
C GLY A 201 -3.90 -0.54 12.73
N GLU A 202 -3.07 -1.54 12.46
CA GLU A 202 -2.05 -1.47 11.42
C GLU A 202 -2.63 -1.19 10.04
N TRP A 203 -2.10 -0.16 9.36
CA TRP A 203 -2.36 0.20 7.96
C TRP A 203 -3.82 0.54 7.62
N ARG A 204 -4.73 0.53 8.59
CA ARG A 204 -6.16 0.79 8.40
C ARG A 204 -6.50 2.22 8.76
N GLY A 205 -7.36 2.84 7.94
CA GLY A 205 -7.97 4.12 8.24
C GLY A 205 -9.12 4.00 9.24
N SER A 206 -9.78 2.84 9.32
CA SER A 206 -10.86 2.59 10.28
C SER A 206 -10.98 1.11 10.67
N THR A 207 -11.50 0.83 11.87
CA THR A 207 -11.55 -0.52 12.47
C THR A 207 -12.39 -1.53 11.69
N ASN A 208 -13.31 -1.06 10.83
CA ASN A 208 -14.09 -1.92 9.94
C ASN A 208 -13.28 -2.50 8.77
N GLN A 209 -12.13 -1.92 8.45
CA GLN A 209 -11.31 -2.41 7.35
C GLN A 209 -10.61 -3.71 7.77
N ARG A 210 -10.42 -4.63 6.83
CA ARG A 210 -9.76 -5.91 7.10
C ARG A 210 -8.44 -5.98 6.36
N ILE A 211 -7.47 -6.65 6.96
CA ILE A 211 -6.20 -6.98 6.32
C ILE A 211 -6.30 -8.45 5.89
N LEU A 212 -6.35 -8.68 4.59
CA LEU A 212 -6.53 -10.00 4.00
C LEU A 212 -5.24 -10.40 3.27
N HIS A 213 -4.53 -11.36 3.84
CA HIS A 213 -3.37 -11.96 3.19
C HIS A 213 -3.82 -12.91 2.08
N HIS A 214 -3.16 -12.85 0.92
CA HIS A 214 -3.41 -13.67 -0.26
C HIS A 214 -4.91 -13.79 -0.60
N PRO A 215 -5.60 -12.68 -0.88
CA PRO A 215 -7.06 -12.60 -0.91
C PRO A 215 -7.71 -13.56 -1.93
N ALA A 216 -6.98 -14.01 -2.95
CA ALA A 216 -7.49 -15.03 -3.88
C ALA A 216 -7.85 -16.36 -3.22
N GLN A 217 -7.29 -16.71 -2.05
CA GLN A 217 -7.67 -17.94 -1.34
C GLN A 217 -9.15 -17.95 -0.91
N TYR A 218 -9.76 -16.77 -0.78
CA TYR A 218 -11.17 -16.62 -0.40
C TYR A 218 -12.13 -16.66 -1.59
N LEU A 219 -11.63 -16.77 -2.83
CA LEU A 219 -12.45 -16.85 -4.05
C LEU A 219 -13.18 -18.20 -4.20
N THR A 220 -12.97 -19.17 -3.30
CA THR A 220 -13.43 -20.56 -3.48
C THR A 220 -14.44 -21.08 -2.45
N SER A 221 -15.08 -20.24 -1.65
CA SER A 221 -16.09 -20.68 -0.66
C SER A 221 -17.55 -20.70 -1.13
N THR A 222 -17.88 -20.33 -2.37
CA THR A 222 -19.29 -20.15 -2.82
C THR A 222 -19.84 -21.20 -3.79
N ASN A 223 -19.14 -22.31 -4.07
CA ASN A 223 -19.68 -23.41 -4.91
C ASN A 223 -19.56 -24.80 -4.26
N ARG A 224 -20.03 -24.94 -3.01
CA ARG A 224 -20.30 -26.26 -2.40
C ARG A 224 -21.61 -26.27 -1.61
N THR A 225 -22.72 -26.22 -2.32
CA THR A 225 -23.95 -26.94 -1.93
C THR A 225 -24.78 -27.15 -3.19
N ALA A 226 -24.80 -28.41 -3.63
CA ALA A 226 -25.85 -28.97 -4.49
C ALA A 226 -27.15 -29.12 -3.69
#